data_AF-A0A6B0GQ79-F1
#
_entry.id   AF-A0A6B0GQ79-F1
#
_cell.length_a   1.000
_cell.length_b   1.000
_cell.length_c   1.000
_cell.angle_alpha   90.00
_cell.angle_beta   90.00
_cell.angle_gamma   90.00
#
_symmetry.space_group_name_H-M   'P 1'
#
loop_
_entity.id
_entity.type
_entity.pdbx_description
1 polymer ?
#
loop_
_entity_poly.entity_id
_entity_poly.type
_entity_poly.pdbx_seq_one_letter_code
_entity_poly.pdbx_strand_id
1 'polypeptide(L)' 'MSEWKFEDGDLIRETEQQFAPGGIAVEKAEYAVTHLLSEPDGTRYYHVEATDSGEGSLYRAKTLELNYEVSPRE' A
#
# COMPACT_ATOMS: atom_id res chain seq x y z
N MET A 1 9.28 17.92 7.04
CA MET A 1 9.55 16.68 6.29
C MET A 1 8.41 15.74 6.67
N SER A 2 7.55 15.35 5.73
CA SER A 2 6.49 14.38 6.02
C SER A 2 7.16 13.08 6.48
N GLU A 3 6.78 12.59 7.66
CA GLU A 3 7.34 11.37 8.25
C GLU A 3 6.94 10.11 7.49
N TRP A 4 5.94 10.24 6.61
CA TRP A 4 5.29 9.20 5.83
C TRP A 4 5.89 9.12 4.43
N LYS A 5 6.14 7.90 3.94
CA LYS A 5 6.59 7.67 2.55
C LYS A 5 5.47 7.88 1.53
N PHE A 6 4.22 7.64 1.94
CA PHE A 6 3.02 7.79 1.12
C PHE A 6 2.07 8.81 1.75
N GLU A 7 1.33 9.52 0.92
CA GLU A 7 0.36 10.54 1.31
C GLU A 7 -1.08 10.07 1.03
N ASP A 8 -2.05 10.74 1.63
CA ASP A 8 -3.46 10.53 1.29
C ASP A 8 -3.69 10.80 -0.21
N GLY A 9 -4.35 9.87 -0.88
CA GLY A 9 -4.62 9.90 -2.31
C GLY A 9 -3.50 9.34 -3.19
N ASP A 10 -2.36 8.91 -2.62
CA ASP A 10 -1.33 8.18 -3.38
C ASP A 10 -1.87 6.84 -3.84
N LEU A 11 -1.55 6.49 -5.08
CA LEU A 11 -1.71 5.14 -5.58
C LEU A 11 -0.40 4.41 -5.35
N ILE A 12 -0.48 3.25 -4.72
CA ILE A 12 0.67 2.41 -4.40
C ILE A 12 0.47 1.03 -5.01
N ARG A 13 1.57 0.44 -5.44
CA ARG A 13 1.60 -0.91 -6.01
C ARG A 13 2.69 -1.74 -5.39
N GLU A 14 2.50 -3.05 -5.40
CA GLU A 14 3.50 -4.00 -4.92
C GLU A 14 4.78 -3.92 -5.76
N THR A 15 5.92 -3.78 -5.09
CA THR A 15 7.23 -3.77 -5.77
C THR A 15 7.55 -5.17 -6.33
N GLU A 16 7.20 -6.22 -5.58
CA GLU A 16 7.47 -7.60 -5.94
C GLU A 16 6.31 -8.23 -6.71
N GLN A 17 6.63 -9.00 -7.75
CA GLN A 17 5.64 -9.78 -8.48
C GLN A 17 5.33 -11.05 -7.70
N GLN A 18 4.09 -11.18 -7.22
CA GLN A 18 3.64 -12.41 -6.58
C GLN A 18 3.37 -13.49 -7.65
N PHE A 19 3.70 -14.74 -7.33
CA PHE A 19 3.39 -15.89 -8.18
C PHE A 19 2.40 -16.80 -7.46
N ALA A 20 1.29 -17.10 -8.11
CA ALA A 20 0.34 -18.09 -7.62
C ALA A 20 0.99 -19.48 -7.60
N PRO A 21 0.50 -20.41 -6.75
CA PRO A 21 0.92 -21.81 -6.80
C PRO A 21 0.63 -22.38 -8.20
N GLY A 22 1.69 -22.62 -8.98
CA GLY A 22 1.60 -22.95 -10.41
C GLY A 22 2.47 -22.08 -11.32
N GLY A 23 3.13 -21.04 -10.80
CA GLY A 23 4.06 -20.20 -11.55
C GLY A 23 3.40 -19.15 -12.44
N ILE A 24 2.10 -18.92 -12.25
CA ILE A 24 1.35 -17.85 -12.92
C ILE A 24 1.60 -16.56 -12.14
N ALA A 25 2.13 -15.54 -12.81
CA ALA A 25 2.29 -14.22 -12.22
C ALA A 25 0.92 -13.65 -11.86
N VAL A 26 0.76 -13.27 -10.60
CA VAL A 26 -0.41 -12.51 -10.15
C VAL A 26 -0.18 -11.06 -10.55
N GLU A 27 -1.21 -10.42 -11.10
CA GLU A 27 -1.16 -8.99 -11.35
C GLU A 27 -0.90 -8.26 -10.03
N LYS A 28 0.00 -7.27 -10.08
CA LYS A 28 0.34 -6.48 -8.91
C LYS A 28 -0.92 -5.74 -8.47
N ALA A 29 -1.32 -5.91 -7.21
CA ALA A 29 -2.47 -5.19 -6.71
C ALA A 29 -2.12 -3.70 -6.53
N GLU A 30 -3.03 -2.84 -6.99
CA GLU A 30 -2.96 -1.39 -6.82
C GLU A 30 -3.93 -0.94 -5.73
N TYR A 31 -3.41 -0.20 -4.76
CA TYR A 31 -4.16 0.31 -3.63
C TYR A 31 -4.07 1.83 -3.58
N ALA A 32 -5.18 2.50 -3.26
CA ALA A 32 -5.22 3.92 -2.96
C ALA A 32 -5.03 4.12 -1.45
N VAL A 33 -4.05 4.91 -1.05
CA VAL A 33 -3.91 5.33 0.34
C VAL A 33 -5.02 6.32 0.66
N THR A 34 -5.83 6.04 1.67
CA THR A 34 -6.96 6.92 2.02
C THR A 34 -6.87 7.50 3.42
N HIS A 35 -6.16 6.86 4.36
CA HIS A 35 -5.94 7.45 5.68
C HIS A 35 -4.58 7.07 6.28
N LEU A 36 -3.98 8.01 7.00
CA LEU A 36 -2.74 7.82 7.76
C LEU A 36 -3.08 7.76 9.26
N LEU A 37 -2.70 6.69 9.94
CA LEU A 37 -3.04 6.47 11.36
C LEU A 37 -1.79 6.30 12.22
N SER A 38 -1.71 7.10 13.29
CA SER A 38 -0.64 7.04 14.29
C SER A 38 -1.19 6.56 15.62
N GLU A 39 -0.67 5.46 16.16
CA GLU A 39 -0.97 5.01 17.52
C GLU A 39 -0.16 5.80 18.57
N PRO A 40 -0.63 5.89 19.83
CA PRO A 40 0.09 6.60 20.89
C PRO A 40 1.46 5.98 21.24
N ASP A 41 1.67 4.71 20.89
CA ASP A 41 2.96 4.01 21.00
C ASP A 41 3.97 4.42 19.89
N GLY A 42 3.55 5.27 18.94
CA GLY A 42 4.35 5.67 17.79
C GLY A 42 4.28 4.67 16.62
N THR A 43 3.48 3.62 16.74
CA THR A 43 3.23 2.70 15.61
C THR A 43 2.35 3.38 14.56
N ARG A 44 2.75 3.25 13.30
CA ARG A 44 2.11 3.91 12.15
C ARG A 44 1.45 2.91 11.22
N TYR A 45 0.31 3.28 10.66
CA TYR A 45 -0.47 2.47 9.73
C TYR A 45 -0.98 3.32 8.57
N TYR A 46 -1.10 2.69 7.40
CA TYR A 46 -1.84 3.23 6.27
C TYR A 46 -3.12 2.41 6.12
N HIS A 47 -4.24 3.11 6.01
CA HIS A 47 -5.47 2.54 5.47
C HIS A 47 -5.42 2.71 3.96
N VAL A 48 -5.58 1.60 3.24
CA VAL A 48 -5.51 1.57 1.78
C VAL A 48 -6.73 0.85 1.24
N GLU A 49 -7.22 1.27 0.08
CA GLU A 49 -8.37 0.67 -0.58
C GLU A 49 -7.93 0.08 -1.91
N ALA A 50 -8.23 -1.21 -2.12
CA ALA A 50 -7.96 -1.87 -3.39
C ALA A 50 -8.73 -1.16 -4.51
N THR A 51 -8.04 -0.72 -5.56
CA THR A 51 -8.66 0.07 -6.63
C THR A 51 -9.68 -0.73 -7.46
N ASP A 52 -9.49 -2.05 -7.58
CA ASP A 52 -10.39 -2.96 -8.29
C ASP A 52 -11.66 -3.29 -7.48
N SER A 53 -11.48 -3.68 -6.20
CA SER A 53 -12.58 -4.17 -5.35
C SER A 53 -13.21 -3.11 -4.45
N GLY A 54 -12.54 -1.99 -4.20
CA GLY A 54 -12.89 -1.02 -3.17
C GLY A 54 -12.74 -1.56 -1.73
N GLU A 55 -12.02 -2.68 -1.54
CA GLU A 55 -11.84 -3.27 -0.22
C GLU A 55 -10.79 -2.49 0.58
N GLY A 56 -11.20 -1.97 1.73
CA GLY A 56 -10.33 -1.28 2.68
C GLY A 56 -9.52 -2.25 3.54
N SER A 57 -8.21 -2.06 3.58
CA SER A 57 -7.26 -2.83 4.35
C SER A 57 -6.31 -1.92 5.13
N LEU A 58 -5.96 -2.34 6.35
CA LEU A 58 -5.04 -1.61 7.23
C LEU A 58 -3.69 -2.31 7.28
N TYR A 59 -2.63 -1.58 6.91
CA TYR A 59 -1.27 -2.09 6.88
C TYR A 59 -0.35 -1.27 7.76
N ARG A 60 0.59 -1.91 8.44
CA ARG A 60 1.67 -1.22 9.15
C ARG A 60 2.53 -0.45 8.16
N ALA A 61 2.88 0.79 8.51
CA ALA A 61 3.65 1.67 7.66
C ALA A 61 4.96 1.01 7.21
N LYS A 62 5.71 0.43 8.14
CA LYS A 62 6.95 -0.27 7.83
C LYS A 62 6.79 -1.38 6.79
N THR A 63 5.69 -2.13 6.81
CA THR A 63 5.44 -3.20 5.83
C THR A 63 5.18 -2.61 4.45
N LEU A 64 4.31 -1.62 4.39
CA LEU A 64 3.94 -0.96 3.15
C LEU A 64 5.14 -0.24 2.51
N GLU A 65 5.90 0.50 3.31
CA GLU A 65 7.04 1.30 2.87
C GLU A 65 8.19 0.46 2.32
N LEU A 66 8.27 -0.82 2.71
CA LEU A 66 9.29 -1.75 2.23
C LEU A 66 8.86 -2.49 0.95
N ASN A 67 7.58 -2.85 0.85
CA ASN A 67 7.08 -3.76 -0.19
C ASN A 67 6.26 -3.08 -1.29
N TYR A 68 6.06 -1.76 -1.19
CA TYR A 68 5.26 -0.99 -2.13
C TYR A 68 5.98 0.30 -2.58
N GLU A 69 5.62 0.74 -3.77
CA GLU A 69 6.07 1.97 -4.42
C GLU A 69 4.87 2.80 -4.88
N VAL A 70 5.03 4.13 -4.97
CA VAL A 70 4.01 5.00 -5.55
C VAL A 70 3.93 4.74 -7.05
N SER A 71 2.73 4.40 -7.53
CA SER A 71 2.41 4.34 -8.95
C SER A 71 2.41 5.76 -9.52
N PRO A 72 3.20 6.06 -10.58
CA PRO A 72 3.12 7.35 -11.23
C PRO A 72 1.73 7.53 -11.85
N ARG A 73 1.07 8.66 -11.57
CA ARG A 73 -0.11 9.09 -12.33
C ARG A 73 0.37 9.54 -13.72
N GLU A 74 0.14 8.71 -14.74
CA GLU A 74 0.29 9.08 -16.16
C GLU A 74 -0.80 10.05 -16.63
#